data_AF-A0A9E0V0V6-F1
#
_entry.id   AF-A0A9E0V0V6-F1
#
_cell.length_a   1.000
_cell.length_b   1.000
_cell.length_c   1.000
_cell.angle_alpha   90.00
_cell.angle_beta   90.00
_cell.angle_gamma   90.00
#
_symmetry.space_group_name_H-M   'P 1'
#
loop_
_entity.id
_entity.type
_entity.pdbx_description
1 polymer ?
#
loop_
_entity_poly.entity_id
_entity_poly.type
_entity_poly.pdbx_seq_one_letter_code
_entity_poly.pdbx_strand_id
1 'polypeptide(L)'
;GPWPAYLWMWAVGIVFFLLTFTEAHLYLFPGFSGNAVRDLTVQWKAYGALTGSWNMLVYGTSMVVMERMGGDRSVALSRTAFLLFALGFTNLLFGWAHHIYPVPAAPWLRILAYFVSMTEWIILARMIRQWRGTLNAGMEQRHSLTHLFLFASEVWVFLNLFLALLISIPAINLFTHGTHITVAHAMGSTIGINTTILFASVFHIGGAALTRPARTGFWIFNGSLLVFWLCLIGAGLVKGWLTVTTDMVFQSIMEEARPFITGFAISGMGLFIGLTLLAVHAGKALLGGGTGQVENH
;
A
#
# COMPACT_ATOMS: atom_id res chain seq x y z
N GLY A 1 18.61 10.20 -23.77
CA GLY A 1 17.49 9.26 -23.97
C GLY A 1 16.30 9.69 -23.13
N PRO A 2 15.07 9.23 -23.44
CA PRO A 2 13.88 9.55 -22.66
C PRO A 2 14.00 9.04 -21.22
N TRP A 3 13.41 9.76 -20.26
CA TRP A 3 13.36 9.34 -18.86
C TRP A 3 12.47 8.10 -18.72
N PRO A 4 12.94 7.01 -18.07
CA PRO A 4 12.08 5.89 -17.70
C PRO A 4 11.03 6.30 -16.67
N ALA A 5 9.91 5.58 -16.63
CA ALA A 5 8.76 5.94 -15.81
C ALA A 5 9.09 6.07 -14.31
N TYR A 6 10.02 5.27 -13.78
CA TYR A 6 10.43 5.39 -12.37
C TYR A 6 11.09 6.73 -12.02
N LEU A 7 11.79 7.40 -12.95
CA LEU A 7 12.34 8.73 -12.68
C LEU A 7 11.23 9.78 -12.58
N TRP A 8 10.18 9.64 -13.40
CA TRP A 8 8.99 10.48 -13.29
C TRP A 8 8.24 10.22 -11.98
N MET A 9 8.07 8.96 -11.60
CA MET A 9 7.48 8.57 -10.31
C MET A 9 8.26 9.21 -9.15
N TRP A 10 9.59 9.12 -9.16
CA TRP A 10 10.42 9.73 -8.12
C TRP A 10 10.35 11.25 -8.12
N ALA A 11 10.50 11.91 -9.28
CA ALA A 11 10.48 13.37 -9.36
C ALA A 11 9.13 13.93 -8.89
N VAL A 12 8.02 13.39 -9.38
CA VAL A 12 6.67 13.78 -8.95
C VAL A 12 6.46 13.45 -7.48
N GLY A 13 6.85 12.26 -7.04
CA GLY A 13 6.74 11.82 -5.66
C GLY A 13 7.45 12.78 -4.70
N ILE A 14 8.70 13.17 -4.98
CA ILE A 14 9.46 14.12 -4.14
C ILE A 14 8.77 15.48 -4.12
N VAL A 15 8.44 16.04 -5.28
CA VAL A 15 7.86 17.38 -5.40
C VAL A 15 6.51 17.45 -4.67
N PHE A 16 5.61 16.50 -4.94
CA PHE A 16 4.31 16.49 -4.29
C PHE A 16 4.38 16.11 -2.82
N PHE A 17 5.33 15.28 -2.39
CA PHE A 17 5.52 15.02 -0.97
C PHE A 17 5.83 16.32 -0.22
N LEU A 18 6.80 17.12 -0.69
CA LEU A 18 7.16 18.38 -0.04
C LEU A 18 6.02 19.41 -0.08
N LEU A 19 5.34 19.53 -1.22
CA LEU A 19 4.21 20.45 -1.40
C LEU A 19 3.06 20.08 -0.45
N THR A 20 2.63 18.82 -0.46
CA THR A 20 1.47 18.35 0.31
C THR A 20 1.79 18.25 1.79
N PHE A 21 3.04 17.96 2.17
CA PHE A 21 3.48 18.07 3.54
C PHE A 21 3.35 19.50 4.07
N THR A 22 3.77 20.50 3.29
CA THR A 22 3.60 21.91 3.64
C THR A 22 2.12 22.28 3.74
N GLU A 23 1.31 21.82 2.79
CA GLU A 23 -0.13 22.05 2.75
C GLU A 23 -0.86 21.47 3.99
N ALA A 24 -0.45 20.28 4.45
CA ALA A 24 -1.00 19.64 5.65
C ALA A 24 -0.81 20.50 6.92
N HIS A 25 0.13 21.42 6.92
CA HIS A 25 0.45 22.31 8.04
C HIS A 25 -0.08 23.73 7.87
N LEU A 26 -0.87 24.00 6.82
CA LEU A 26 -1.42 25.35 6.60
C LEU A 26 -2.30 25.83 7.75
N TYR A 27 -2.89 24.93 8.52
CA TYR A 27 -3.69 25.29 9.71
C TYR A 27 -2.92 26.08 10.77
N LEU A 28 -1.57 26.06 10.74
CA LEU A 28 -0.72 26.88 11.60
C LEU A 28 -0.81 28.38 11.26
N PHE A 29 -1.28 28.73 10.07
CA PHE A 29 -1.44 30.12 9.64
C PHE A 29 -2.88 30.62 9.91
N PRO A 30 -3.06 31.81 10.52
CA PRO A 30 -4.40 32.33 10.86
C PRO A 30 -5.37 32.46 9.68
N GLY A 31 -4.89 32.62 8.45
CA GLY A 31 -5.75 32.70 7.25
C GLY A 31 -6.37 31.37 6.82
N PHE A 32 -5.88 30.25 7.35
CA PHE A 32 -6.27 28.90 6.94
C PHE A 32 -7.01 28.13 8.04
N SER A 33 -7.15 28.67 9.24
CA SER A 33 -7.93 28.07 10.33
C SER A 33 -9.30 28.76 10.49
N GLY A 34 -10.23 28.11 11.20
CA GLY A 34 -11.52 28.70 11.57
C GLY A 34 -12.72 28.25 10.73
N ASN A 35 -12.58 27.24 9.87
CA ASN A 35 -13.71 26.61 9.19
C ASN A 35 -13.50 25.09 9.16
N ALA A 36 -14.21 24.35 10.01
CA ALA A 36 -14.02 22.92 10.18
C ALA A 36 -14.14 22.11 8.86
N VAL A 37 -15.06 22.48 7.97
CA VAL A 37 -15.25 21.80 6.68
C VAL A 37 -14.05 22.01 5.77
N ARG A 38 -13.59 23.26 5.63
CA ARG A 38 -12.40 23.61 4.86
C ARG A 38 -11.16 22.94 5.45
N ASP A 39 -11.00 23.04 6.75
CA ASP A 39 -9.79 22.59 7.45
C ASP A 39 -9.66 21.06 7.33
N LEU A 40 -10.75 20.30 7.51
CA LEU A 40 -10.79 18.87 7.25
C LEU A 40 -10.54 18.53 5.77
N THR A 41 -11.12 19.29 4.85
CA THR A 41 -10.95 19.07 3.40
C THR A 41 -9.49 19.26 2.99
N VAL A 42 -8.85 20.33 3.43
CA VAL A 42 -7.43 20.62 3.15
C VAL A 42 -6.53 19.55 3.77
N GLN A 43 -6.78 19.15 5.02
CA GLN A 43 -6.01 18.08 5.65
C GLN A 43 -6.11 16.76 4.89
N TRP A 44 -7.31 16.30 4.54
CA TRP A 44 -7.47 15.06 3.80
C TRP A 44 -6.87 15.14 2.39
N LYS A 45 -7.01 16.29 1.72
CA LYS A 45 -6.35 16.52 0.44
C LYS A 45 -4.84 16.38 0.55
N ALA A 46 -4.26 17.04 1.54
CA ALA A 46 -2.82 17.03 1.77
C ALA A 46 -2.33 15.62 2.16
N TYR A 47 -2.94 14.97 3.15
CA TYR A 47 -2.51 13.63 3.60
C TYR A 47 -2.76 12.52 2.58
N GLY A 48 -3.86 12.59 1.83
CA GLY A 48 -4.14 11.64 0.75
C GLY A 48 -3.08 11.75 -0.36
N ALA A 49 -2.78 12.97 -0.80
CA ALA A 49 -1.76 13.24 -1.79
C ALA A 49 -0.33 12.95 -1.27
N LEU A 50 -0.06 13.16 0.01
CA LEU A 50 1.21 12.80 0.67
C LEU A 50 1.44 11.29 0.62
N THR A 51 0.40 10.51 0.92
CA THR A 51 0.44 9.04 0.84
C THR A 51 0.61 8.58 -0.62
N GLY A 52 -0.08 9.20 -1.57
CA GLY A 52 0.11 8.93 -3.00
C GLY A 52 1.54 9.26 -3.48
N SER A 53 2.13 10.33 -2.95
CA SER A 53 3.51 10.75 -3.23
C SER A 53 4.52 9.73 -2.70
N TRP A 54 4.30 9.21 -1.49
CA TRP A 54 5.10 8.11 -0.95
C TRP A 54 5.00 6.84 -1.80
N ASN A 55 3.80 6.47 -2.23
CA ASN A 55 3.60 5.30 -3.09
C ASN A 55 4.33 5.45 -4.44
N MET A 56 4.38 6.65 -5.02
CA MET A 56 5.19 6.92 -6.21
C MET A 56 6.68 6.62 -5.99
N LEU A 57 7.23 7.01 -4.84
CA LEU A 57 8.63 6.71 -4.49
C LEU A 57 8.88 5.21 -4.42
N VAL A 58 7.99 4.49 -3.76
CA VAL A 58 8.11 3.05 -3.57
C VAL A 58 7.94 2.29 -4.88
N TYR A 59 6.91 2.60 -5.68
CA TYR A 59 6.68 1.96 -6.98
C TYR A 59 7.76 2.27 -8.01
N GLY A 60 8.35 3.48 -7.96
CA GLY A 60 9.54 3.78 -8.75
C GLY A 60 10.69 2.83 -8.41
N THR A 61 10.88 2.54 -7.11
CA THR A 61 11.92 1.61 -6.65
C THR A 61 11.66 0.16 -7.11
N SER A 62 10.42 -0.34 -7.04
CA SER A 62 10.12 -1.70 -7.55
C SER A 62 10.41 -1.80 -9.05
N MET A 63 10.10 -0.77 -9.83
CA MET A 63 10.39 -0.76 -11.26
C MET A 63 11.89 -0.74 -11.58
N VAL A 64 12.70 -0.02 -10.79
CA VAL A 64 14.16 -0.09 -10.90
C VAL A 64 14.69 -1.48 -10.61
N VAL A 65 14.17 -2.13 -9.55
CA VAL A 65 14.57 -3.50 -9.18
C VAL A 65 14.21 -4.47 -10.31
N MET A 66 12.99 -4.39 -10.85
CA MET A 66 12.56 -5.22 -11.99
C MET A 66 13.41 -5.01 -13.25
N GLU A 67 13.71 -3.76 -13.62
CA GLU A 67 14.59 -3.44 -14.75
C GLU A 67 15.99 -4.04 -14.57
N ARG A 68 16.58 -3.88 -13.39
CA ARG A 68 17.94 -4.37 -13.11
C ARG A 68 18.03 -5.89 -13.09
N MET A 69 17.00 -6.56 -12.58
CA MET A 69 16.95 -8.03 -12.56
C MET A 69 16.71 -8.62 -13.95
N GLY A 70 15.89 -7.97 -14.77
CA GLY A 70 15.60 -8.42 -16.14
C GLY A 70 16.65 -8.01 -17.17
N GLY A 71 17.55 -7.08 -16.84
CA GLY A 71 18.52 -6.52 -17.79
C GLY A 71 17.90 -5.72 -18.94
N ASP A 72 16.60 -5.43 -18.88
CA ASP A 72 15.83 -4.82 -19.97
C ASP A 72 15.16 -3.52 -19.54
N ARG A 73 15.76 -2.41 -20.00
CA ARG A 73 15.26 -1.04 -19.79
C ARG A 73 13.97 -0.74 -20.57
N SER A 74 13.63 -1.53 -21.58
CA SER A 74 12.43 -1.33 -22.39
C SER A 74 11.16 -1.42 -21.54
N VAL A 75 11.18 -2.24 -20.48
CA VAL A 75 10.06 -2.41 -19.54
C VAL A 75 9.67 -1.09 -18.88
N ALA A 76 10.65 -0.32 -18.39
CA ALA A 76 10.43 0.98 -17.74
C ALA A 76 10.13 2.12 -18.73
N LEU A 77 10.40 1.91 -20.03
CA LEU A 77 10.06 2.83 -21.12
C LEU A 77 8.75 2.46 -21.82
N SER A 78 8.11 1.36 -21.43
CA SER A 78 6.92 0.84 -22.09
C SER A 78 5.71 1.76 -21.89
N ARG A 79 4.78 1.70 -22.85
CA ARG A 79 3.47 2.38 -22.72
C ARG A 79 2.71 1.96 -21.47
N THR A 80 2.88 0.70 -21.05
CA THR A 80 2.30 0.20 -19.79
C THR A 80 2.87 0.96 -18.59
N ALA A 81 4.19 1.10 -18.49
CA ALA A 81 4.83 1.76 -17.36
C ALA A 81 4.34 3.21 -17.22
N PHE A 82 4.21 3.92 -18.36
CA PHE A 82 3.67 5.28 -18.37
C PHE A 82 2.17 5.36 -18.10
N LEU A 83 1.36 4.38 -18.51
CA LEU A 83 -0.05 4.31 -18.13
C LEU A 83 -0.23 4.10 -16.62
N LEU A 84 0.56 3.21 -16.02
CA LEU A 84 0.54 2.98 -14.57
C LEU A 84 1.01 4.23 -13.81
N PHE A 85 2.05 4.92 -14.31
CA PHE A 85 2.45 6.22 -13.78
C PHE A 85 1.30 7.25 -13.87
N ALA A 86 0.65 7.39 -15.01
CA ALA A 86 -0.43 8.36 -15.20
C ALA A 86 -1.64 8.07 -14.30
N LEU A 87 -2.02 6.80 -14.17
CA LEU A 87 -3.09 6.37 -13.25
C LEU A 87 -2.72 6.67 -11.80
N GLY A 88 -1.51 6.29 -11.37
CA GLY A 88 -1.03 6.58 -10.02
C GLY A 88 -0.96 8.09 -9.75
N PHE A 89 -0.57 8.89 -10.74
CA PHE A 89 -0.44 10.33 -10.59
C PHE A 89 -1.81 11.00 -10.49
N THR A 90 -2.77 10.54 -11.29
CA THR A 90 -4.17 10.96 -11.19
C THR A 90 -4.73 10.62 -9.81
N ASN A 91 -4.46 9.41 -9.30
CA ASN A 91 -4.90 9.01 -7.97
C ASN A 91 -4.23 9.85 -6.85
N LEU A 92 -2.94 10.16 -6.98
CA LEU A 92 -2.24 11.09 -6.08
C LEU A 92 -2.94 12.45 -6.01
N LEU A 93 -3.31 13.02 -7.16
CA LEU A 93 -3.91 14.35 -7.24
C LEU A 93 -5.35 14.41 -6.71
N PHE A 94 -6.13 13.36 -6.95
CA PHE A 94 -7.59 13.42 -6.81
C PHE A 94 -8.21 12.31 -5.94
N GLY A 95 -7.48 11.22 -5.68
CA GLY A 95 -7.97 10.09 -4.91
C GLY A 95 -8.30 10.42 -3.46
N TRP A 96 -7.67 11.45 -2.90
CA TRP A 96 -7.93 11.91 -1.54
C TRP A 96 -9.42 12.23 -1.27
N ALA A 97 -10.17 12.58 -2.31
CA ALA A 97 -11.55 13.01 -2.18
C ALA A 97 -12.48 11.89 -1.67
N HIS A 98 -12.10 10.60 -1.77
CA HIS A 98 -12.87 9.50 -1.16
C HIS A 98 -12.81 9.49 0.37
N HIS A 99 -11.87 10.20 0.99
CA HIS A 99 -11.74 10.25 2.45
C HIS A 99 -12.72 11.22 3.09
N ILE A 100 -13.24 12.16 2.29
CA ILE A 100 -14.15 13.21 2.74
C ILE A 100 -15.60 12.95 2.34
N TYR A 101 -15.97 11.72 1.96
CA TYR A 101 -17.37 11.40 1.65
C TYR A 101 -18.36 11.84 2.75
N PRO A 102 -18.05 11.70 4.05
CA PRO A 102 -18.94 12.16 5.12
C PRO A 102 -18.88 13.66 5.39
N VAL A 103 -17.85 14.37 4.90
CA VAL A 103 -17.70 15.81 5.10
C VAL A 103 -18.70 16.54 4.19
N PRO A 104 -19.42 17.55 4.69
CA PRO A 104 -20.39 18.32 3.88
C PRO A 104 -19.67 19.32 2.95
N ALA A 105 -18.80 18.80 2.08
CA ALA A 105 -18.08 19.54 1.06
C ALA A 105 -18.91 19.66 -0.24
N ALA A 106 -18.36 20.35 -1.24
CA ALA A 106 -19.02 20.55 -2.52
C ALA A 106 -19.38 19.19 -3.18
N PRO A 107 -20.63 18.98 -3.65
CA PRO A 107 -21.08 17.66 -4.13
C PRO A 107 -20.24 17.06 -5.26
N TRP A 108 -19.67 17.90 -6.13
CA TRP A 108 -18.84 17.47 -7.25
C TRP A 108 -17.57 16.72 -6.81
N LEU A 109 -17.04 17.00 -5.61
CA LEU A 109 -15.86 16.31 -5.06
C LEU A 109 -16.13 14.81 -4.87
N ARG A 110 -17.37 14.44 -4.48
CA ARG A 110 -17.76 13.03 -4.32
C ARG A 110 -17.83 12.30 -5.66
N ILE A 111 -18.27 12.99 -6.70
CA ILE A 111 -18.33 12.45 -8.07
C ILE A 111 -16.91 12.28 -8.62
N LEU A 112 -16.05 13.29 -8.44
CA LEU A 112 -14.64 13.19 -8.82
C LEU A 112 -13.95 12.02 -8.11
N ALA A 113 -14.11 11.91 -6.79
CA ALA A 113 -13.55 10.84 -5.98
C ALA A 113 -13.94 9.47 -6.54
N TYR A 114 -15.25 9.25 -6.70
CA TYR A 114 -15.78 8.00 -7.21
C TYR A 114 -15.22 7.68 -8.60
N PHE A 115 -15.25 8.64 -9.54
CA PHE A 115 -14.74 8.43 -10.88
C PHE A 115 -13.25 8.04 -10.88
N VAL A 116 -12.41 8.76 -10.12
CA VAL A 116 -10.98 8.50 -10.02
C VAL A 116 -10.72 7.11 -9.42
N SER A 117 -11.35 6.76 -8.30
CA SER A 117 -11.23 5.43 -7.71
C SER A 117 -11.69 4.34 -8.69
N MET A 118 -12.74 4.59 -9.48
CA MET A 118 -13.23 3.59 -10.44
C MET A 118 -12.26 3.35 -11.59
N THR A 119 -11.35 4.28 -11.91
CA THR A 119 -10.29 4.02 -12.92
C THR A 119 -9.32 2.92 -12.49
N GLU A 120 -9.18 2.66 -11.19
CA GLU A 120 -8.28 1.63 -10.67
C GLU A 120 -8.81 0.20 -10.90
N TRP A 121 -10.09 0.03 -11.26
CA TRP A 121 -10.60 -1.25 -11.78
C TRP A 121 -9.85 -1.73 -13.01
N ILE A 122 -9.31 -0.82 -13.83
CA ILE A 122 -8.48 -1.16 -15.00
C ILE A 122 -7.22 -1.91 -14.55
N ILE A 123 -6.61 -1.48 -13.44
CA ILE A 123 -5.43 -2.12 -12.85
C ILE A 123 -5.83 -3.49 -12.32
N LEU A 124 -6.92 -3.60 -11.56
CA LEU A 124 -7.40 -4.88 -11.02
C LEU A 124 -7.71 -5.88 -12.13
N ALA A 125 -8.45 -5.46 -13.18
CA ALA A 125 -8.79 -6.31 -14.32
C ALA A 125 -7.53 -6.81 -15.05
N ARG A 126 -6.52 -5.96 -15.19
CA ARG A 126 -5.23 -6.35 -15.76
C ARG A 126 -4.52 -7.39 -14.89
N MET A 127 -4.46 -7.19 -13.57
CA MET A 127 -3.84 -8.14 -12.65
C MET A 127 -4.53 -9.50 -12.70
N ILE A 128 -5.86 -9.54 -12.72
CA ILE A 128 -6.64 -10.78 -12.86
C ILE A 128 -6.29 -11.51 -14.16
N ARG A 129 -6.21 -10.78 -15.28
CA ARG A 129 -5.85 -11.37 -16.58
C ARG A 129 -4.42 -11.93 -16.60
N GLN A 130 -3.50 -11.30 -15.89
CA GLN A 130 -2.07 -11.68 -15.85
C GLN A 130 -1.75 -12.66 -14.72
N TRP A 131 -2.70 -12.93 -13.82
CA TRP A 131 -2.50 -13.69 -12.59
C TRP A 131 -1.84 -15.05 -12.80
N ARG A 132 -2.25 -15.82 -13.81
CA ARG A 132 -1.63 -17.11 -14.13
C ARG A 132 -0.15 -16.98 -14.47
N GLY A 133 0.22 -15.94 -15.21
CA GLY A 133 1.61 -15.64 -15.54
C GLY A 133 2.41 -15.24 -14.30
N THR A 134 1.85 -14.37 -13.46
CA THR A 134 2.44 -13.98 -12.17
C THR A 134 2.70 -15.20 -11.27
N LEU A 135 1.74 -16.14 -11.17
CA LEU A 135 1.92 -17.35 -10.37
C LEU A 135 3.03 -18.25 -10.90
N ASN A 136 3.07 -18.49 -12.22
CA ASN A 136 4.09 -19.33 -12.84
C ASN A 136 5.49 -18.73 -12.65
N ALA A 137 5.64 -17.43 -12.91
CA ALA A 137 6.90 -16.72 -12.71
C ALA A 137 7.36 -16.76 -11.24
N GLY A 138 6.43 -16.57 -10.29
CA GLY A 138 6.71 -16.68 -8.87
C GLY A 138 7.17 -18.08 -8.43
N MET A 139 6.63 -19.14 -9.06
CA MET A 139 7.06 -20.51 -8.80
C MET A 139 8.46 -20.82 -9.35
N GLU A 140 8.78 -20.33 -10.53
CA GLU A 140 10.08 -20.51 -11.18
C GLU A 140 11.20 -19.76 -10.43
N GLN A 141 10.91 -18.55 -9.95
CA GLN A 141 11.90 -17.65 -9.34
C GLN A 141 11.90 -17.67 -7.80
N ARG A 142 11.29 -18.68 -7.18
CA ARG A 142 11.20 -18.87 -5.71
C ARG A 142 12.54 -19.02 -4.98
N HIS A 143 13.64 -19.06 -5.71
CA HIS A 143 15.00 -19.32 -5.21
C HIS A 143 15.73 -18.05 -4.75
N SER A 144 15.21 -16.87 -5.08
CA SER A 144 15.76 -15.58 -4.67
C SER A 144 14.83 -14.84 -3.71
N LEU A 145 15.40 -14.25 -2.67
CA LEU A 145 14.65 -13.49 -1.68
C LEU A 145 14.00 -12.25 -2.30
N THR A 146 14.69 -11.57 -3.22
CA THR A 146 14.15 -10.42 -3.95
C THR A 146 12.89 -10.78 -4.73
N HIS A 147 12.93 -11.88 -5.49
CA HIS A 147 11.78 -12.35 -6.26
C HIS A 147 10.60 -12.75 -5.36
N LEU A 148 10.86 -13.41 -4.23
CA LEU A 148 9.82 -13.75 -3.26
C LEU A 148 9.09 -12.50 -2.72
N PHE A 149 9.83 -11.43 -2.42
CA PHE A 149 9.25 -10.19 -1.92
C PHE A 149 8.53 -9.38 -3.00
N LEU A 150 9.04 -9.35 -4.24
CA LEU A 150 8.31 -8.75 -5.37
C LEU A 150 6.99 -9.49 -5.62
N PHE A 151 7.02 -10.82 -5.67
CA PHE A 151 5.81 -11.63 -5.81
C PHE A 151 4.83 -11.40 -4.67
N ALA A 152 5.30 -11.40 -3.41
CA ALA A 152 4.46 -11.09 -2.26
C ALA A 152 3.83 -9.69 -2.38
N SER A 153 4.57 -8.69 -2.87
CA SER A 153 4.03 -7.35 -3.10
C SER A 153 2.91 -7.36 -4.13
N GLU A 154 3.00 -8.14 -5.21
CA GLU A 154 1.92 -8.27 -6.21
C GLU A 154 0.67 -8.91 -5.62
N VAL A 155 0.82 -9.93 -4.77
CA VAL A 155 -0.29 -10.55 -4.03
C VAL A 155 -0.95 -9.53 -3.11
N TRP A 156 -0.17 -8.75 -2.37
CA TRP A 156 -0.69 -7.71 -1.49
C TRP A 156 -1.35 -6.55 -2.24
N VAL A 157 -0.80 -6.14 -3.39
CA VAL A 157 -1.44 -5.16 -4.28
C VAL A 157 -2.80 -5.70 -4.71
N PHE A 158 -2.90 -6.96 -5.12
CA PHE A 158 -4.16 -7.56 -5.56
C PHE A 158 -5.21 -7.56 -4.44
N LEU A 159 -4.86 -8.12 -3.27
CA LEU A 159 -5.77 -8.21 -2.12
C LEU A 159 -6.22 -6.84 -1.64
N ASN A 160 -5.28 -5.89 -1.53
CA ASN A 160 -5.56 -4.60 -0.95
C ASN A 160 -6.25 -3.65 -1.95
N LEU A 161 -5.95 -3.74 -3.25
CA LEU A 161 -6.68 -3.02 -4.30
C LEU A 161 -8.13 -3.50 -4.38
N PHE A 162 -8.37 -4.80 -4.28
CA PHE A 162 -9.73 -5.34 -4.21
C PHE A 162 -10.50 -4.75 -3.02
N LEU A 163 -9.89 -4.74 -1.82
CA LEU A 163 -10.51 -4.12 -0.65
C LEU A 163 -10.74 -2.62 -0.84
N ALA A 164 -9.75 -1.90 -1.38
CA ALA A 164 -9.81 -0.45 -1.64
C ALA A 164 -10.99 -0.09 -2.56
N LEU A 165 -11.16 -0.84 -3.65
CA LEU A 165 -12.25 -0.63 -4.60
C LEU A 165 -13.62 -0.87 -3.97
N LEU A 166 -13.77 -1.90 -3.14
CA LEU A 166 -15.02 -2.15 -2.41
C LEU A 166 -15.37 -0.99 -1.46
N ILE A 167 -14.42 -0.55 -0.63
CA ILE A 167 -14.68 0.52 0.34
C ILE A 167 -14.79 1.91 -0.30
N SER A 168 -14.38 2.06 -1.55
CA SER A 168 -14.54 3.30 -2.34
C SER A 168 -15.95 3.46 -2.91
N ILE A 169 -16.78 2.41 -2.89
CA ILE A 169 -18.19 2.48 -3.28
C ILE A 169 -18.96 3.19 -2.15
N PRO A 170 -19.64 4.33 -2.40
CA PRO A 170 -20.27 5.11 -1.34
C PRO A 170 -21.24 4.32 -0.43
N ALA A 171 -22.02 3.39 -0.99
CA ALA A 171 -22.94 2.55 -0.21
C ALA A 171 -22.22 1.59 0.75
N ILE A 172 -21.06 1.05 0.36
CA ILE A 172 -20.23 0.19 1.22
C ILE A 172 -19.43 1.06 2.19
N ASN A 173 -19.00 2.25 1.75
CA ASN A 173 -18.28 3.21 2.58
C ASN A 173 -19.08 3.58 3.84
N LEU A 174 -20.40 3.65 3.76
CA LEU A 174 -21.27 3.90 4.93
C LEU A 174 -21.00 2.93 6.09
N PHE A 175 -20.74 1.65 5.80
CA PHE A 175 -20.48 0.62 6.81
C PHE A 175 -18.99 0.48 7.15
N THR A 176 -18.10 0.92 6.26
CA THR A 176 -16.66 0.65 6.38
C THR A 176 -15.86 1.87 6.83
N HIS A 177 -16.36 3.07 6.61
CA HIS A 177 -15.74 4.32 7.02
C HIS A 177 -15.59 4.40 8.54
N GLY A 178 -14.41 4.80 9.02
CA GLY A 178 -14.13 4.91 10.46
C GLY A 178 -14.10 3.56 11.20
N THR A 179 -14.10 2.43 10.50
CA THR A 179 -13.99 1.09 11.09
C THR A 179 -12.62 0.47 10.85
N HIS A 180 -12.36 -0.68 11.49
CA HIS A 180 -11.11 -1.42 11.32
C HIS A 180 -10.87 -1.90 9.88
N ILE A 181 -11.87 -1.92 9.00
CA ILE A 181 -11.66 -2.19 7.57
C ILE A 181 -10.79 -1.11 6.92
N THR A 182 -11.01 0.17 7.23
CA THR A 182 -10.15 1.25 6.72
C THR A 182 -8.72 1.13 7.23
N VAL A 183 -8.56 0.66 8.47
CA VAL A 183 -7.24 0.32 9.04
C VAL A 183 -6.62 -0.87 8.31
N ALA A 184 -7.40 -1.92 7.99
CA ALA A 184 -6.94 -3.07 7.22
C ALA A 184 -6.40 -2.64 5.84
N HIS A 185 -7.13 -1.76 5.15
CA HIS A 185 -6.71 -1.20 3.87
C HIS A 185 -5.40 -0.41 4.00
N ALA A 186 -5.30 0.48 4.98
CA ALA A 186 -4.09 1.26 5.21
C ALA A 186 -2.88 0.39 5.54
N MET A 187 -3.04 -0.60 6.43
CA MET A 187 -1.98 -1.53 6.82
C MET A 187 -1.59 -2.49 5.69
N GLY A 188 -2.54 -2.92 4.87
CA GLY A 188 -2.27 -3.70 3.65
C GLY A 188 -1.41 -2.91 2.66
N SER A 189 -1.68 -1.62 2.48
CA SER A 189 -0.86 -0.73 1.65
C SER A 189 0.54 -0.54 2.23
N THR A 190 0.66 -0.19 3.51
CA THR A 190 1.96 0.18 4.09
C THR A 190 2.83 -1.03 4.39
N ILE A 191 2.29 -2.06 5.04
CA ILE A 191 3.05 -3.24 5.44
C ILE A 191 3.07 -4.27 4.31
N GLY A 192 1.92 -4.55 3.69
CA GLY A 192 1.80 -5.56 2.65
C GLY A 192 2.50 -5.18 1.35
N ILE A 193 2.33 -3.94 0.89
CA ILE A 193 2.89 -3.47 -0.39
C ILE A 193 4.21 -2.73 -0.18
N ASN A 194 4.21 -1.64 0.60
CA ASN A 194 5.37 -0.76 0.62
C ASN A 194 6.59 -1.42 1.29
N THR A 195 6.39 -2.02 2.46
CA THR A 195 7.47 -2.72 3.17
C THR A 195 8.01 -3.91 2.36
N THR A 196 7.17 -4.65 1.63
CA THR A 196 7.65 -5.77 0.80
C THR A 196 8.49 -5.31 -0.38
N ILE A 197 8.09 -4.24 -1.07
CA ILE A 197 8.88 -3.61 -2.14
C ILE A 197 10.22 -3.10 -1.59
N LEU A 198 10.21 -2.44 -0.44
CA LEU A 198 11.45 -1.93 0.18
C LEU A 198 12.39 -3.08 0.57
N PHE A 199 11.86 -4.18 1.13
CA PHE A 199 12.67 -5.37 1.40
C PHE A 199 13.24 -5.98 0.12
N ALA A 200 12.44 -6.13 -0.95
CA ALA A 200 12.96 -6.59 -2.24
C ALA A 200 14.12 -5.72 -2.73
N SER A 201 13.98 -4.41 -2.60
CA SER A 201 15.01 -3.44 -3.01
C SER A 201 16.29 -3.58 -2.20
N VAL A 202 16.17 -3.70 -0.88
CA VAL A 202 17.33 -3.88 0.01
C VAL A 202 18.02 -5.22 -0.25
N PHE A 203 17.26 -6.30 -0.43
CA PHE A 203 17.83 -7.62 -0.73
C PHE A 203 18.50 -7.67 -2.10
N HIS A 204 17.98 -6.95 -3.09
CA HIS A 204 18.61 -6.79 -4.39
C HIS A 204 19.94 -6.02 -4.28
N ILE A 205 19.93 -4.86 -3.61
CA ILE A 205 21.14 -4.02 -3.46
C ILE A 205 22.22 -4.72 -2.63
N GLY A 206 21.83 -5.39 -1.54
CA GLY A 206 22.75 -6.06 -0.64
C GLY A 206 23.17 -7.47 -1.07
N GLY A 207 22.69 -7.98 -2.22
CA GLY A 207 22.99 -9.35 -2.65
C GLY A 207 22.58 -10.42 -1.64
N ALA A 208 21.43 -10.25 -0.98
CA ALA A 208 21.07 -11.06 0.17
C ALA A 208 20.73 -12.52 -0.22
N ALA A 209 21.50 -13.47 0.29
CA ALA A 209 21.24 -14.89 0.09
C ALA A 209 19.95 -15.36 0.79
N LEU A 210 19.25 -16.31 0.18
CA LEU A 210 18.08 -16.97 0.77
C LEU A 210 18.51 -17.98 1.85
N THR A 211 18.63 -17.51 3.09
CA THR A 211 18.96 -18.35 4.24
C THR A 211 17.70 -18.96 4.88
N ARG A 212 17.86 -20.02 5.70
CA ARG A 212 16.75 -20.59 6.48
C ARG A 212 16.05 -19.53 7.35
N PRO A 213 16.77 -18.70 8.14
CA PRO A 213 16.13 -17.64 8.92
C PRO A 213 15.37 -16.62 8.08
N ALA A 214 15.91 -16.21 6.92
CA ALA A 214 15.24 -15.25 6.03
C ALA A 214 13.95 -15.84 5.45
N ARG A 215 13.99 -17.11 5.02
CA ARG A 215 12.82 -17.83 4.53
C ARG A 215 11.75 -17.99 5.61
N THR A 216 12.14 -18.37 6.83
CA THR A 216 11.23 -18.45 7.97
C THR A 216 10.62 -17.09 8.28
N GLY A 217 11.44 -16.02 8.31
CA GLY A 217 10.98 -14.65 8.49
C GLY A 217 9.95 -14.22 7.44
N PHE A 218 10.17 -14.54 6.16
CA PHE A 218 9.24 -14.26 5.07
C PHE A 218 7.86 -14.93 5.27
N TRP A 219 7.83 -16.21 5.65
CA TRP A 219 6.58 -16.93 5.85
C TRP A 219 5.84 -16.49 7.11
N ILE A 220 6.56 -16.26 8.21
CA ILE A 220 5.97 -15.70 9.44
C ILE A 220 5.40 -14.31 9.13
N PHE A 221 6.17 -13.44 8.48
CA PHE A 221 5.73 -12.10 8.10
C PHE A 221 4.42 -12.13 7.29
N ASN A 222 4.38 -12.84 6.16
CA ASN A 222 3.20 -12.85 5.29
C ASN A 222 2.01 -13.59 5.92
N GLY A 223 2.26 -14.73 6.59
CA GLY A 223 1.21 -15.50 7.25
C GLY A 223 0.57 -14.72 8.39
N SER A 224 1.39 -14.09 9.24
CA SER A 224 0.89 -13.22 10.32
C SER A 224 0.19 -11.99 9.76
N LEU A 225 0.71 -11.35 8.72
CA LEU A 225 0.06 -10.18 8.11
C LEU A 225 -1.30 -10.51 7.50
N LEU A 226 -1.46 -11.69 6.89
CA LEU A 226 -2.75 -12.14 6.36
C LEU A 226 -3.78 -12.32 7.47
N VAL A 227 -3.42 -13.00 8.56
CA VAL A 227 -4.32 -13.16 9.72
C VAL A 227 -4.64 -11.79 10.35
N PHE A 228 -3.63 -10.95 10.53
CA PHE A 228 -3.76 -9.58 11.03
C PHE A 228 -4.77 -8.76 10.21
N TRP A 229 -4.65 -8.82 8.89
CA TRP A 229 -5.51 -8.11 7.95
C TRP A 229 -6.96 -8.64 7.98
N LEU A 230 -7.14 -9.96 7.99
CA LEU A 230 -8.46 -10.58 8.11
C LEU A 230 -9.15 -10.26 9.45
N CYS A 231 -8.39 -10.23 10.55
CA CYS A 231 -8.89 -9.82 11.86
C CYS A 231 -9.40 -8.38 11.83
N LEU A 232 -8.66 -7.44 11.23
CA LEU A 232 -9.12 -6.06 11.09
C LEU A 232 -10.38 -5.94 10.22
N ILE A 233 -10.49 -6.72 9.15
CA ILE A 233 -11.72 -6.76 8.34
C ILE A 233 -12.89 -7.27 9.18
N GLY A 234 -12.72 -8.39 9.89
CA GLY A 234 -13.77 -8.94 10.75
C GLY A 234 -14.22 -7.96 11.82
N ALA A 235 -13.28 -7.33 12.54
CA ALA A 235 -13.57 -6.30 13.53
C ALA A 235 -14.31 -5.10 12.91
N GLY A 236 -13.96 -4.71 11.68
CA GLY A 236 -14.59 -3.60 11.00
C GLY A 236 -15.97 -3.92 10.44
N LEU A 237 -16.21 -5.17 10.01
CA LEU A 237 -17.53 -5.65 9.61
C LEU A 237 -18.49 -5.64 10.81
N VAL A 238 -18.07 -6.17 11.96
CA VAL A 238 -18.86 -6.16 13.21
C VAL A 238 -19.16 -4.73 13.63
N LYS A 239 -18.12 -3.88 13.75
CA LYS A 239 -18.28 -2.49 14.15
C LYS A 239 -19.21 -1.73 13.19
N GLY A 240 -18.97 -1.85 11.89
CA GLY A 240 -19.71 -1.16 10.85
C GLY A 240 -21.18 -1.55 10.82
N TRP A 241 -21.46 -2.85 10.85
CA TRP A 241 -22.81 -3.38 10.83
C TRP A 241 -23.61 -2.92 12.05
N LEU A 242 -23.08 -3.13 13.26
CA LEU A 242 -23.81 -2.78 14.49
C LEU A 242 -24.00 -1.28 14.66
N THR A 243 -23.04 -0.45 14.22
CA THR A 243 -23.16 1.02 14.27
C THR A 243 -24.30 1.53 13.39
N VAL A 244 -24.56 0.88 12.24
CA VAL A 244 -25.59 1.34 11.28
C VAL A 244 -26.96 0.72 11.54
N THR A 245 -27.00 -0.51 12.07
CA THR A 245 -28.25 -1.30 12.14
C THR A 245 -28.85 -1.40 13.54
N THR A 246 -28.16 -0.90 14.57
CA THR A 246 -28.60 -1.02 15.96
C THR A 246 -28.37 0.30 16.72
N ASP A 247 -29.07 0.47 17.84
CA ASP A 247 -28.85 1.57 18.79
C ASP A 247 -27.85 1.19 19.90
N MET A 248 -27.03 0.16 19.67
CA MET A 248 -26.04 -0.26 20.66
C MET A 248 -25.04 0.86 20.94
N VAL A 249 -24.70 1.06 22.21
CA VAL A 249 -23.63 1.97 22.58
C VAL A 249 -22.27 1.44 22.10
N PHE A 250 -21.36 2.36 21.80
CA PHE A 250 -20.04 2.03 21.24
C PHE A 250 -19.30 0.95 22.03
N GLN A 251 -19.35 0.99 23.37
CA GLN A 251 -18.67 0.01 24.21
C GLN A 251 -19.16 -1.41 23.97
N SER A 252 -20.48 -1.61 23.87
CA SER A 252 -21.08 -2.93 23.59
C SER A 252 -20.70 -3.44 22.20
N ILE A 253 -20.68 -2.56 21.20
CA ILE A 253 -20.22 -2.90 19.84
C ILE A 253 -18.75 -3.37 19.86
N MET A 254 -17.91 -2.71 20.67
CA MET A 254 -16.49 -3.05 20.77
C MET A 254 -16.23 -4.37 21.51
N GLU A 255 -17.08 -4.75 22.46
CA GLU A 255 -17.03 -6.09 23.08
C GLU A 255 -17.31 -7.20 22.05
N GLU A 256 -18.28 -7.00 21.15
CA GLU A 256 -18.54 -7.96 20.06
C GLU A 256 -17.37 -8.07 19.08
N ALA A 257 -16.63 -6.97 18.86
CA ALA A 257 -15.43 -6.97 18.01
C ALA A 257 -14.18 -7.56 18.70
N ARG A 258 -14.22 -7.80 20.02
CA ARG A 258 -13.06 -8.19 20.84
C ARG A 258 -12.34 -9.46 20.38
N PRO A 259 -12.99 -10.53 19.90
CA PRO A 259 -12.29 -11.71 19.41
C PRO A 259 -11.37 -11.39 18.24
N PHE A 260 -11.84 -10.56 17.31
CA PHE A 260 -11.05 -10.11 16.16
C PHE A 260 -9.90 -9.19 16.58
N ILE A 261 -10.13 -8.27 17.52
CA ILE A 261 -9.09 -7.38 18.06
C ILE A 261 -7.99 -8.19 18.77
N THR A 262 -8.39 -9.25 19.49
CA THR A 262 -7.44 -10.16 20.15
C THR A 262 -6.62 -10.93 19.12
N GLY A 263 -7.25 -11.46 18.06
CA GLY A 263 -6.55 -12.10 16.94
C GLY A 263 -5.59 -11.15 16.21
N PHE A 264 -5.99 -9.89 16.02
CA PHE A 264 -5.12 -8.82 15.50
C PHE A 264 -3.88 -8.60 16.38
N ALA A 265 -4.04 -8.55 17.70
CA ALA A 265 -2.91 -8.37 18.62
C ALA A 265 -1.94 -9.58 18.59
N ILE A 266 -2.47 -10.80 18.58
CA ILE A 266 -1.68 -12.03 18.52
C ILE A 266 -0.90 -12.12 17.21
N SER A 267 -1.57 -11.90 16.08
CA SER A 267 -0.92 -11.88 14.77
C SER A 267 0.09 -10.73 14.63
N GLY A 268 -0.14 -9.60 15.31
CA GLY A 268 0.84 -8.50 15.41
C GLY A 268 2.16 -8.91 16.05
N MET A 269 2.15 -9.80 17.05
CA MET A 269 3.38 -10.36 17.63
C MET A 269 4.14 -11.22 16.63
N GLY A 270 3.43 -12.06 15.87
CA GLY A 270 4.03 -12.83 14.78
C GLY A 270 4.64 -11.94 13.70
N LEU A 271 3.93 -10.87 13.31
CA LEU A 271 4.41 -9.88 12.36
C LEU A 271 5.70 -9.21 12.83
N PHE A 272 5.77 -8.83 14.12
CA PHE A 272 6.97 -8.26 14.73
C PHE A 272 8.16 -9.22 14.68
N ILE A 273 7.96 -10.50 15.00
CA ILE A 273 9.00 -11.54 14.90
C ILE A 273 9.48 -11.68 13.46
N GLY A 274 8.56 -11.81 12.49
CA GLY A 274 8.87 -11.93 11.07
C GLY A 274 9.67 -10.74 10.54
N LEU A 275 9.21 -9.51 10.83
CA LEU A 275 9.91 -8.28 10.47
C LEU A 275 11.30 -8.19 11.08
N THR A 276 11.46 -8.56 12.35
CA THR A 276 12.76 -8.52 13.04
C THR A 276 13.76 -9.48 12.37
N LEU A 277 13.34 -10.71 12.06
CA LEU A 277 14.21 -11.67 11.36
C LEU A 277 14.66 -11.15 10.00
N LEU A 278 13.73 -10.55 9.24
CA LEU A 278 13.99 -9.98 7.92
C LEU A 278 14.88 -8.74 8.00
N ALA A 279 14.63 -7.84 8.95
CA ALA A 279 15.41 -6.62 9.15
C ALA A 279 16.86 -6.94 9.58
N VAL A 280 17.05 -7.90 10.47
CA VAL A 280 18.39 -8.38 10.85
C VAL A 280 19.11 -8.99 9.65
N HIS A 281 18.42 -9.78 8.84
CA HIS A 281 19.00 -10.36 7.62
C HIS A 281 19.36 -9.28 6.59
N ALA A 282 18.48 -8.29 6.39
CA ALA A 282 18.72 -7.14 5.53
C ALA A 282 19.93 -6.31 5.98
N GLY A 283 20.03 -6.02 7.29
CA GLY A 283 21.16 -5.31 7.85
C GLY A 283 22.48 -6.06 7.66
N LYS A 284 22.50 -7.38 7.85
CA LYS A 284 23.68 -8.21 7.59
C LYS A 284 24.08 -8.20 6.11
N ALA A 285 23.12 -8.25 5.19
CA ALA A 285 23.40 -8.19 3.76
C ALA A 285 24.01 -6.84 3.36
N LEU A 286 23.49 -5.73 3.88
CA LEU A 286 24.02 -4.39 3.62
C LEU A 286 25.41 -4.16 4.24
N LEU A 287 25.65 -4.65 5.46
CA LEU A 287 26.92 -4.45 6.18
C LEU A 287 28.01 -5.46 5.76
N GLY A 288 27.62 -6.66 5.37
CA GLY A 288 28.52 -7.71 4.90
C GLY A 288 28.83 -7.65 3.39
N GLY A 289 28.25 -6.67 2.68
CA GLY A 289 28.30 -6.53 1.22
C GLY A 289 29.65 -6.14 0.66
N GLY A 290 30.57 -7.11 0.58
CA GLY A 290 31.82 -7.04 -0.19
C GLY A 290 32.31 -8.38 -0.74
N THR A 291 31.68 -9.52 -0.44
CA THR A 291 32.13 -10.82 -0.96
C THR A 291 30.96 -11.74 -1.28
N GLY A 292 30.51 -11.77 -2.54
CA GLY A 292 29.57 -12.80 -2.98
C GLY A 292 28.77 -12.48 -4.24
N GLN A 293 29.42 -12.65 -5.39
CA GLN A 293 28.83 -13.01 -6.69
C GLN A 293 27.88 -12.01 -7.35
N VAL A 294 28.47 -11.23 -8.27
CA VAL A 294 27.88 -11.01 -9.59
C VAL A 294 27.71 -12.39 -10.23
N GLU A 295 26.51 -12.97 -10.15
CA GLU A 295 26.14 -14.10 -11.01
C GLU A 295 25.97 -13.55 -12.42
N ASN A 296 27.01 -13.71 -13.24
CA ASN A 296 26.90 -13.69 -14.69
C ASN A 296 26.14 -14.96 -15.10
N HIS A 297 24.89 -14.85 -15.54
CA HIS A 297 24.27 -15.73 -16.55
C HIS A 297 23.11 -15.01 -17.23
#